data_AF-A0A0F9ITI8-F1
#
_entry.id   AF-A0A0F9ITI8-F1
#
_cell.length_a   1.000
_cell.length_b   1.000
_cell.length_c   1.000
_cell.angle_alpha   90.00
_cell.angle_beta   90.00
_cell.angle_gamma   90.00
#
_symmetry.space_group_name_H-M   'P 1'
#
loop_
_entity.id
_entity.type
_entity.pdbx_description
1 polymer ?
#
loop_
_entity_poly.entity_id
_entity_poly.type
_entity_poly.pdbx_seq_one_letter_code
_entity_poly.pdbx_strand_id
1 'polypeptide(L)'
;MSIGLKGPITRERLIDYAVSGTMTLASSMICNGMKANCKVCGQDLKKEEGVAALIRDSGGPNGSRCYLCRSCVDWIHEHTIRWLSFVNKRKAG
;
A
#
# COMPACT_ATOMS: atom_id res chain seq x y z
N MET A 1 3.30 9.78 -25.11
CA MET A 1 4.16 10.58 -24.21
C MET A 1 4.22 9.87 -22.86
N SER A 2 5.34 9.24 -22.54
CA SER A 2 5.58 8.72 -21.18
C SER A 2 5.72 9.92 -20.25
N ILE A 3 4.72 10.14 -19.39
CA ILE A 3 4.84 11.09 -18.27
C ILE A 3 5.75 10.41 -17.24
N GLY A 4 7.04 10.32 -17.58
CA GLY A 4 8.07 9.75 -16.74
C GLY A 4 8.45 10.73 -15.64
N LEU A 5 8.76 10.21 -14.46
CA LEU A 5 9.32 11.02 -13.38
C LEU A 5 10.68 11.57 -13.82
N LYS A 6 10.83 12.90 -13.85
CA LYS A 6 12.14 13.53 -14.13
C LYS A 6 13.11 13.25 -12.97
N GLY A 7 14.34 12.84 -13.29
CA GLY A 7 15.43 12.66 -12.31
C GLY A 7 15.42 11.36 -11.50
N PRO A 8 16.47 11.09 -10.71
CA PRO A 8 16.64 9.81 -10.00
C PRO A 8 15.63 9.65 -8.85
N ILE A 9 15.20 8.41 -8.58
CA ILE A 9 14.30 8.09 -7.45
C ILE A 9 15.07 8.05 -6.13
N THR A 10 16.32 7.58 -6.11
CA THR A 10 17.14 7.26 -4.91
C THR A 10 16.71 5.98 -4.19
N ARG A 11 17.61 5.39 -3.40
CA ARG A 11 17.36 4.13 -2.67
C ARG A 11 16.28 4.31 -1.61
N GLU A 12 16.26 5.45 -0.95
CA GLU A 12 15.33 5.79 0.14
C GLU A 12 13.89 5.87 -0.39
N ARG A 13 13.70 6.36 -1.62
CA ARG A 13 12.38 6.45 -2.26
C ARG A 13 11.93 5.16 -2.94
N LEU A 14 12.82 4.19 -3.11
CA LEU A 14 12.46 2.91 -3.70
C LEU A 14 11.44 2.17 -2.82
N ILE A 15 11.54 2.30 -1.50
CA ILE A 15 10.57 1.75 -0.55
C ILE A 15 9.22 2.45 -0.70
N ASP A 16 9.19 3.79 -0.72
CA ASP A 16 7.97 4.58 -0.94
C ASP A 16 7.26 4.15 -2.24
N TYR A 17 8.04 4.01 -3.33
CA TYR A 17 7.55 3.55 -4.62
C TYR A 17 6.99 2.12 -4.58
N ALA A 18 7.75 1.17 -4.04
CA ALA A 18 7.37 -0.23 -4.01
C ALA A 18 6.09 -0.42 -3.19
N VAL A 19 6.01 0.18 -2.00
CA VAL A 19 4.83 0.12 -1.14
C VAL A 19 3.62 0.75 -1.85
N SER A 20 3.77 1.95 -2.41
CA SER A 20 2.67 2.64 -3.10
C SER A 20 2.22 1.92 -4.38
N GLY A 21 3.12 1.21 -5.07
CA GLY A 21 2.82 0.50 -6.31
C GLY A 21 2.16 -0.86 -6.07
N THR A 22 2.54 -1.54 -4.99
CA THR A 22 2.08 -2.89 -4.64
C THR A 22 0.84 -2.86 -3.74
N MET A 23 0.72 -1.89 -2.84
CA MET A 23 -0.36 -1.85 -1.85
C MET A 23 -1.35 -0.74 -2.17
N THR A 24 -2.65 -1.07 -2.22
CA THR A 24 -3.74 -0.09 -2.33
C THR A 24 -4.73 -0.34 -1.21
N LEU A 25 -4.93 0.64 -0.33
CA LEU A 25 -5.99 0.55 0.68
C LEU A 25 -7.36 0.57 -0.01
N ALA A 26 -8.28 -0.28 0.44
CA ALA A 26 -9.63 -0.26 -0.07
C ALA A 26 -10.28 1.10 0.25
N SER A 27 -11.09 1.63 -0.68
CA SER A 27 -11.77 2.93 -0.52
C SER A 27 -12.77 2.95 0.65
N SER A 28 -13.21 1.78 1.12
CA SER A 28 -14.00 1.60 2.33
C SER A 28 -13.24 0.73 3.33
N MET A 29 -13.33 1.10 4.61
CA MET A 29 -12.69 0.40 5.73
C MET A 29 -13.48 -0.88 6.04
N ILE A 30 -13.34 -1.89 5.18
CA ILE A 30 -13.99 -3.19 5.37
C ILE A 30 -13.15 -3.99 6.36
N CYS A 31 -13.75 -4.37 7.48
CA CYS A 31 -13.07 -5.23 8.44
C CYS A 31 -13.25 -6.73 8.12
N ASN A 32 -12.39 -7.58 8.68
CA ASN A 32 -12.49 -9.03 8.59
C ASN A 32 -13.70 -9.57 9.38
N GLY A 33 -14.49 -10.46 8.75
CA GLY A 33 -15.63 -11.11 9.41
C GLY A 33 -15.27 -12.27 10.35
N MET A 34 -14.03 -12.75 10.30
CA MET A 34 -13.51 -13.87 11.11
C MET A 34 -12.04 -13.62 11.49
N LYS A 35 -11.47 -14.42 12.39
CA LYS A 35 -10.03 -14.34 12.70
C LYS A 35 -9.19 -14.42 11.42
N ALA A 36 -8.16 -13.60 11.34
CA ALA A 36 -7.29 -13.51 10.18
C ALA A 36 -5.85 -13.24 10.63
N ASN A 37 -4.90 -13.27 9.70
CA ASN A 37 -3.53 -12.85 9.95
C ASN A 37 -3.22 -11.62 9.10
N CYS A 38 -2.55 -10.64 9.68
CA CYS A 38 -2.05 -9.50 8.94
C CYS A 38 -1.12 -9.98 7.84
N LYS A 39 -1.40 -9.63 6.58
CA LYS A 39 -0.61 -10.12 5.44
C LYS A 39 0.82 -9.56 5.39
N VAL A 40 1.07 -8.43 6.08
CA VAL A 40 2.38 -7.77 6.10
C VAL A 40 3.24 -8.25 7.26
N CYS A 41 2.74 -8.20 8.50
CA CYS A 41 3.53 -8.54 9.69
C CYS A 41 3.23 -9.92 10.29
N GLY A 42 2.22 -10.63 9.78
CA GLY A 42 1.81 -11.95 10.28
C GLY A 42 0.98 -11.94 11.57
N GLN A 43 0.82 -10.79 12.22
CA GLN A 43 0.07 -10.65 13.48
C GLN A 43 -1.33 -11.25 13.39
N ASP A 44 -1.73 -12.01 14.41
CA ASP A 44 -3.09 -12.51 14.55
C ASP A 44 -4.08 -11.36 14.79
N LEU A 45 -5.14 -11.35 13.99
CA LEU A 45 -6.23 -10.38 14.02
C LEU A 45 -7.49 -11.07 14.52
N LYS A 46 -8.12 -10.50 15.54
CA LYS A 46 -9.47 -10.92 15.92
C LYS A 46 -10.47 -10.47 14.86
N LYS A 47 -11.70 -10.97 14.96
CA LYS A 47 -12.82 -10.49 14.15
C LYS A 47 -12.92 -8.96 14.28
N GLU A 48 -13.15 -8.27 13.17
CA GLU A 48 -13.31 -6.82 13.04
C GLU A 48 -12.05 -5.95 13.29
N GLU A 49 -10.89 -6.53 13.62
CA GLU A 49 -9.63 -5.78 13.82
C GLU A 49 -8.84 -5.56 12.52
N GLY A 50 -9.00 -6.46 11.55
CA GLY A 50 -8.26 -6.47 10.30
C GLY A 50 -8.90 -5.59 9.24
N VAL A 51 -8.17 -4.64 8.70
CA VAL A 51 -8.64 -3.72 7.65
C VAL A 51 -8.32 -4.31 6.28
N ALA A 52 -9.29 -4.33 5.37
CA ALA A 52 -9.12 -4.83 4.02
C ALA A 52 -8.17 -3.94 3.20
N ALA A 53 -7.17 -4.56 2.59
CA ALA A 53 -6.29 -3.94 1.61
C ALA A 53 -6.22 -4.79 0.35
N LEU A 54 -6.00 -4.13 -0.78
CA LEU A 54 -5.70 -4.78 -2.05
C LEU A 54 -4.19 -4.82 -2.20
N ILE A 55 -3.66 -6.03 -2.30
CA ILE A 55 -2.25 -6.24 -2.64
C ILE A 55 -2.22 -6.59 -4.11
N ARG A 56 -1.65 -5.70 -4.92
CA ARG A 56 -1.31 -5.94 -6.32
C ARG A 56 -0.11 -6.86 -6.35
N ASP A 57 -0.36 -8.15 -6.17
CA ASP A 57 0.62 -9.15 -6.56
C ASP A 57 0.78 -9.08 -8.07
N SER A 58 1.97 -8.71 -8.53
CA SER A 58 2.34 -8.64 -9.94
C SER A 58 2.23 -9.99 -10.68
N GLY A 59 1.93 -11.09 -9.98
CA GLY A 59 1.79 -12.43 -10.56
C GLY A 59 0.37 -12.91 -10.89
N GLY A 60 -0.70 -12.16 -10.59
CA GLY A 60 -2.08 -12.66 -10.77
C GLY A 60 -3.05 -11.65 -11.40
N PRO A 61 -4.02 -12.08 -12.23
CA PRO A 61 -5.00 -11.20 -12.88
C PRO A 61 -5.98 -10.52 -11.89
N ASN A 62 -5.98 -10.94 -10.62
CA ASN A 62 -6.87 -10.44 -9.58
C ASN A 62 -6.04 -10.04 -8.36
N GLY A 63 -6.03 -8.75 -8.02
CA GLY A 63 -5.48 -8.29 -6.74
C GLY A 63 -6.16 -9.06 -5.60
N SER A 64 -5.36 -9.72 -4.77
CA SER A 64 -5.90 -10.49 -3.66
C SER A 64 -6.33 -9.52 -2.57
N ARG A 65 -7.61 -9.55 -2.19
CA ARG A 65 -8.09 -8.84 -0.99
C ARG A 65 -7.49 -9.54 0.23
N CYS A 66 -6.70 -8.81 1.01
CA CYS A 66 -6.07 -9.28 2.23
C CYS A 66 -6.48 -8.39 3.40
N TYR A 67 -6.21 -8.83 4.63
CA TYR A 67 -6.44 -8.04 5.84
C TYR A 67 -5.12 -7.63 6.48
N LEU A 68 -5.10 -6.41 7.01
CA LEU A 68 -3.94 -5.79 7.64
C LEU A 68 -4.27 -5.33 9.06
N CYS A 69 -3.29 -5.37 9.96
CA CYS A 69 -3.39 -4.67 11.23
C CYS A 69 -3.30 -3.15 11.00
N ARG A 70 -3.79 -2.37 11.97
CA ARG A 70 -3.83 -0.91 11.87
C ARG A 70 -2.45 -0.27 11.68
N SER A 71 -1.42 -0.75 12.37
CA SER A 71 -0.05 -0.24 12.21
C SER A 71 0.49 -0.44 10.80
N CYS A 72 0.20 -1.58 10.15
CA CYS A 72 0.58 -1.81 8.76
C CYS A 72 -0.23 -0.94 7.78
N VAL A 73 -1.50 -0.65 8.09
CA VAL A 73 -2.31 0.30 7.31
C VAL A 73 -1.69 1.70 7.35
N ASP A 74 -1.36 2.18 8.56
CA ASP A 74 -0.77 3.50 8.76
C ASP A 74 0.59 3.62 8.04
N TRP A 75 1.41 2.58 8.15
CA TRP A 75 2.70 2.49 7.45
C TRP A 75 2.55 2.57 5.93
N ILE A 76 1.62 1.81 5.33
CA ILE A 76 1.34 1.86 3.89
C ILE A 76 0.85 3.25 3.48
N HIS A 77 -0.05 3.85 4.27
CA HIS A 77 -0.59 5.17 4.00
C HIS A 77 0.50 6.24 3.97
N GLU A 78 1.40 6.21 4.96
CA GLU A 78 2.51 7.15 5.05
C GLU A 78 3.45 7.06 3.84
N HIS A 79 3.87 5.85 3.46
CA HIS A 79 4.73 5.63 2.29
C HIS A 79 4.03 6.06 0.98
N THR A 80 2.72 5.83 0.87
CA THR A 80 1.92 6.26 -0.28
C THR A 80 1.88 7.80 -0.38
N ILE A 81 1.64 8.50 0.73
CA ILE A 81 1.65 9.97 0.76
C ILE A 81 3.04 10.52 0.38
N ARG A 82 4.11 9.94 0.94
CA ARG A 82 5.49 10.33 0.63
C ARG A 82 5.79 10.17 -0.87
N TRP A 83 5.38 9.06 -1.46
CA TRP A 83 5.51 8.82 -2.90
C TRP A 83 4.72 9.83 -3.73
N LEU A 84 3.43 10.03 -3.43
CA LEU A 84 2.59 10.98 -4.17
C LEU A 84 3.10 12.42 -4.07
N SER A 85 3.57 12.84 -2.90
CA SER A 85 4.19 14.16 -2.70
C SER A 85 5.43 14.34 -3.58
N PHE A 86 6.29 13.31 -3.64
CA PHE A 86 7.46 13.30 -4.50
C PHE A 86 7.10 13.40 -5.99
N VAL A 87 6.12 12.60 -6.44
CA VAL A 87 5.62 12.63 -7.82
C VAL A 87 5.06 14.01 -8.18
N ASN A 88 4.23 14.59 -7.31
CA ASN A 88 3.58 15.88 -7.57
C ASN A 88 4.61 17.03 -7.70
N LYS A 89 5.62 17.06 -6.83
CA LYS A 89 6.71 18.05 -6.91
C LYS A 89 7.46 18.00 -8.25
N ARG A 90 7.58 16.81 -8.86
CA ARG A 90 8.33 16.61 -10.12
C ARG A 90 7.47 16.71 -11.38
N LYS A 91 6.14 16.69 -11.24
CA LYS A 91 5.22 17.02 -12.33
C LYS A 91 5.01 18.52 -12.48
N ALA A 92 5.19 19.29 -11.40
CA ALA A 92 5.06 20.74 -11.39
C ALA A 92 6.28 21.51 -11.93
N GLY A 93 7.40 20.82 -12.23
CA GLY A 93 8.62 21.40 -12.81
C GLY A 93 9.05 20.68 -14.09
#